data_AF-A0A7S2RTK6-F1
#
_entry.id   AF-A0A7S2RTK6-F1
#
_cell.length_a   1.000
_cell.length_b   1.000
_cell.length_c   1.000
_cell.angle_alpha   90.00
_cell.angle_beta   90.00
_cell.angle_gamma   90.00
#
_symmetry.space_group_name_H-M   'P 1'
#
loop_
_entity.id
_entity.type
_entity.pdbx_description
1 polymer ?
#
loop_
_entity_poly.entity_id
_entity_poly.type
_entity_poly.pdbx_seq_one_letter_code
_entity_poly.pdbx_strand_id
1 'polypeptide(L)'
;EDLEGCLKPLGFECVHATRKDVNSNNKSSKKNNKKGGGGVSGCTIFYKTSRYTLINSKVIHFDDLTYSPQQMERNKNHQKRLSGTSSSLSGMVTSYHRRNTALLLLLQDQITGRTFCVANGHLYWNPGYEYVKLSQCKYLLHCIQIFAPATPSIICGDFNSKPNSVVYKYLLNGSVDARTVAPWFHYFYEEQNIDD
;
A
#
# COMPACT_ATOMS: atom_id res chain seq x y z
N GLU A 1 -14.17 3.93 19.54
CA GLU A 1 -15.62 3.74 19.30
C GLU A 1 -15.80 2.89 18.05
N ASP A 2 -16.87 2.11 17.99
CA ASP A 2 -17.13 1.21 16.85
C ASP A 2 -17.81 1.98 15.71
N LEU A 3 -16.99 2.57 14.83
CA LEU A 3 -17.46 3.37 13.69
C LEU A 3 -18.43 2.59 12.79
N GLU A 4 -18.23 1.28 12.63
CA GLU A 4 -19.12 0.43 11.84
C GLU A 4 -20.51 0.37 12.47
N GLY A 5 -20.57 0.14 13.79
CA GLY A 5 -21.82 0.17 14.55
C GLY A 5 -22.56 1.51 14.47
N CYS A 6 -21.83 2.63 14.40
CA CYS A 6 -22.42 3.96 14.28
C CYS A 6 -22.93 4.27 12.86
N LEU A 7 -22.23 3.81 11.82
CA LEU A 7 -22.53 4.18 10.43
C LEU A 7 -23.51 3.21 9.75
N LYS A 8 -23.58 1.96 10.19
CA LYS A 8 -24.47 0.95 9.60
C LYS A 8 -25.96 1.33 9.69
N PRO A 9 -26.49 1.84 10.83
CA PRO A 9 -27.87 2.33 10.89
C PRO A 9 -28.15 3.52 9.97
N LEU A 10 -27.11 4.25 9.54
CA LEU A 10 -27.21 5.38 8.62
C LEU A 10 -27.14 4.95 7.13
N GLY A 11 -27.14 3.65 6.85
CA GLY A 11 -27.11 3.10 5.50
C GLY A 11 -25.72 3.07 4.86
N PHE A 12 -24.66 3.03 5.66
CA PHE A 12 -23.30 2.82 5.16
C PHE A 12 -22.88 1.36 5.34
N GLU A 13 -22.20 0.83 4.33
CA GLU A 13 -21.42 -0.39 4.43
C GLU A 13 -19.93 -0.06 4.45
N CYS A 14 -19.12 -0.98 4.98
CA CYS A 14 -17.68 -0.82 4.97
C CYS A 14 -16.95 -2.04 4.44
N VAL A 15 -15.82 -1.77 3.80
CA VAL A 15 -14.77 -2.76 3.56
C VAL A 15 -13.57 -2.36 4.40
N HIS A 16 -13.03 -3.33 5.13
CA HIS A 16 -11.85 -3.15 5.98
C HIS A 16 -10.73 -4.07 5.51
N ALA A 17 -9.51 -3.57 5.59
CA ALA A 17 -8.31 -4.33 5.28
C ALA A 17 -7.35 -4.27 6.47
N THR A 18 -7.10 -5.42 7.09
CA THR A 18 -5.91 -5.64 7.93
C THR A 18 -5.05 -6.75 7.37
N ARG A 19 -3.79 -6.79 7.78
CA ARG A 19 -2.92 -7.92 7.46
C ARG A 19 -3.39 -9.25 8.06
N LYS A 20 -4.26 -9.25 9.08
CA LYS A 20 -4.75 -10.50 9.69
C LYS A 20 -5.76 -11.23 8.79
N ASP A 21 -6.39 -10.52 7.86
CA ASP A 21 -7.47 -11.04 7.02
C ASP A 21 -6.96 -11.98 5.91
N VAL A 22 -5.64 -12.03 5.67
CA VAL A 22 -5.00 -12.92 4.68
C VAL A 22 -4.91 -14.37 5.16
N ASN A 23 -4.96 -14.62 6.48
CA ASN A 23 -4.87 -15.98 7.04
C ASN A 23 -6.23 -16.61 7.37
N SER A 24 -7.35 -15.94 7.07
CA SER A 24 -8.70 -16.39 7.43
C SER A 24 -9.56 -16.71 6.20
N ASN A 25 -9.06 -17.58 5.31
CA ASN A 25 -9.97 -18.47 4.55
C ASN A 25 -10.41 -19.61 5.48
N ASN A 26 -11.10 -19.27 6.57
CA ASN A 26 -12.02 -20.12 7.31
C ASN A 26 -12.49 -19.42 8.60
N LYS A 27 -13.81 -19.22 8.67
CA LYS A 27 -14.63 -19.03 9.88
C LYS A 27 -14.43 -17.77 10.71
N SER A 28 -15.53 -17.01 10.77
CA SER A 28 -16.03 -16.20 11.88
C SER A 28 -15.17 -16.28 13.15
N SER A 29 -14.41 -15.23 13.47
CA SER A 29 -13.55 -15.27 14.65
C SER A 29 -13.56 -13.97 15.45
N LYS A 30 -13.88 -14.16 16.73
CA LYS A 30 -13.95 -13.21 17.84
C LYS A 30 -12.70 -12.34 17.97
N LYS A 31 -12.94 -11.06 18.31
CA LYS A 31 -11.95 -10.07 18.76
C LYS A 31 -11.22 -10.59 20.00
N ASN A 32 -9.90 -10.82 19.89
CA ASN A 32 -8.98 -10.87 21.02
C ASN A 32 -7.84 -9.87 20.79
N ASN A 33 -7.88 -8.79 21.58
CA ASN A 33 -6.86 -7.74 21.62
C ASN A 33 -5.68 -8.19 22.49
N LYS A 34 -4.55 -8.53 21.87
CA LYS A 34 -3.23 -8.45 22.51
C LYS A 34 -2.46 -7.28 21.91
N LYS A 35 -2.15 -6.30 22.76
CA LYS A 35 -1.31 -5.13 22.48
C LYS A 35 0.15 -5.59 22.34
N GLY A 36 0.61 -5.76 21.11
CA GLY A 36 2.03 -5.81 20.76
C GLY A 36 2.37 -4.59 19.91
N GLY A 37 3.34 -3.79 20.35
CA GLY A 37 3.68 -2.45 19.83
C GLY A 37 4.33 -2.41 18.44
N GLY A 38 3.66 -2.98 17.45
CA GLY A 38 3.94 -2.78 16.03
C GLY A 38 2.61 -2.76 15.29
N GLY A 39 1.92 -1.61 15.32
CA GLY A 39 0.58 -1.47 14.77
C GLY A 39 0.55 -1.94 13.32
N VAL A 40 -0.24 -2.97 13.05
CA VAL A 40 -0.57 -3.37 11.68
C VAL A 40 -1.38 -2.22 11.08
N SER A 41 -0.89 -1.63 9.98
CA SER A 41 -1.67 -0.61 9.27
C SER A 41 -2.92 -1.25 8.68
N GLY A 42 -4.07 -0.67 8.97
CA GLY A 42 -5.34 -1.05 8.35
C GLY A 42 -5.96 0.13 7.64
N CYS A 43 -6.73 -0.16 6.59
CA CYS A 43 -7.50 0.83 5.85
C CYS A 43 -8.97 0.42 5.86
N THR A 44 -9.86 1.42 5.95
CA THR A 44 -11.32 1.20 5.87
C THR A 44 -11.90 2.19 4.88
N ILE A 45 -12.86 1.75 4.08
CA ILE A 45 -13.68 2.64 3.25
C ILE A 45 -15.14 2.34 3.56
N PHE A 46 -15.89 3.40 3.88
CA PHE A 46 -17.34 3.36 4.02
C PHE A 46 -17.99 3.96 2.77
N TYR A 47 -19.08 3.36 2.29
CA TYR A 47 -19.88 3.89 1.19
C TYR A 47 -21.37 3.76 1.49
N LYS A 48 -22.17 4.71 1.00
CA LYS A 48 -23.61 4.75 1.22
C LYS A 48 -24.33 3.82 0.24
N THR A 49 -24.99 2.79 0.75
CA THR A 49 -25.63 1.75 -0.09
C THR A 49 -26.86 2.26 -0.84
N SER A 50 -27.45 3.37 -0.41
CA SER A 50 -28.56 4.02 -1.11
C SER A 50 -28.13 4.72 -2.41
N ARG A 51 -26.83 4.82 -2.70
CA ARG A 51 -26.30 5.48 -3.89
C ARG A 51 -25.23 4.67 -4.60
N TYR A 52 -24.43 3.90 -3.87
CA TYR A 52 -23.30 3.19 -4.45
C TYR A 52 -23.42 1.68 -4.25
N THR A 53 -23.12 0.94 -5.31
CA THR A 53 -22.99 -0.52 -5.28
C THR A 53 -21.52 -0.89 -5.39
N LEU A 54 -21.06 -1.77 -4.50
CA LEU A 54 -19.71 -2.33 -4.58
C LEU A 54 -19.64 -3.38 -5.68
N ILE A 55 -18.83 -3.13 -6.71
CA ILE A 55 -18.57 -4.10 -7.79
C ILE A 55 -17.44 -5.04 -7.40
N ASN A 56 -16.33 -4.49 -6.89
CA ASN A 56 -15.14 -5.27 -6.56
C ASN A 56 -14.31 -4.54 -5.48
N SER A 57 -13.49 -5.28 -4.75
CA SER A 57 -12.52 -4.71 -3.81
C SER A 57 -11.18 -5.43 -3.86
N LYS A 58 -10.10 -4.74 -3.52
CA LYS A 58 -8.74 -5.30 -3.48
C LYS A 58 -7.93 -4.70 -2.35
N VAL A 59 -7.31 -5.56 -1.55
CA VAL A 59 -6.28 -5.17 -0.57
C VAL A 59 -4.92 -5.15 -1.25
N ILE A 60 -4.13 -4.12 -0.98
CA ILE A 60 -2.73 -4.00 -1.40
C ILE A 60 -1.85 -4.14 -0.17
N HIS A 61 -0.90 -5.08 -0.22
CA HIS A 61 0.16 -5.18 0.76
C HIS A 61 1.44 -4.60 0.17
N PHE A 62 1.93 -3.49 0.71
CA PHE A 62 3.12 -2.84 0.15
C PHE A 62 4.40 -3.67 0.31
N ASP A 63 4.37 -4.66 1.20
CA ASP A 63 5.47 -5.62 1.32
C ASP A 63 5.61 -6.51 0.07
N ASP A 64 4.63 -6.51 -0.84
CA ASP A 64 4.73 -7.20 -2.13
C ASP A 64 5.91 -6.67 -2.96
N LEU A 65 6.36 -5.43 -2.70
CA LEU A 65 7.57 -4.83 -3.25
C LEU A 65 8.87 -5.54 -2.84
N THR A 66 8.83 -6.36 -1.79
CA THR A 66 10.02 -7.07 -1.28
C THR A 66 10.23 -8.43 -1.93
N TYR A 67 9.25 -8.94 -2.68
CA TYR A 67 9.36 -10.21 -3.38
C TYR A 67 9.84 -9.97 -4.82
N SER A 68 10.85 -10.71 -5.26
CA SER A 68 11.20 -10.71 -6.68
C SER A 68 10.25 -11.62 -7.47
N PRO A 69 9.98 -11.34 -8.76
CA PRO A 69 9.19 -12.23 -9.62
C PRO A 69 9.73 -13.67 -9.64
N GLN A 70 11.06 -13.84 -9.54
CA GLN A 70 11.73 -15.15 -9.45
C GLN A 70 11.43 -15.92 -8.14
N GLN A 71 11.02 -15.24 -7.07
CA GLN A 71 10.65 -15.85 -5.79
C GLN A 71 9.18 -16.30 -5.76
N MET A 72 8.29 -15.68 -6.55
CA MET A 72 6.89 -16.13 -6.67
C MET A 72 6.79 -17.54 -7.28
N GLU A 73 7.62 -17.89 -8.27
CA GLU A 73 7.58 -19.23 -8.86
C GLU A 73 8.20 -20.33 -7.97
N ARG A 74 9.20 -19.99 -7.15
CA ARG A 74 9.87 -20.95 -6.26
C ARG A 74 9.06 -21.31 -5.01
N ASN A 75 8.10 -20.47 -4.61
CA ASN A 75 7.34 -20.64 -3.36
C ASN A 75 6.25 -21.72 -3.38
N LYS A 76 6.09 -22.49 -4.47
CA LYS A 76 5.29 -23.73 -4.43
C LYS A 76 5.99 -24.84 -3.63
N ASN A 77 7.32 -24.82 -3.52
CA ASN A 77 8.07 -25.87 -2.84
C ASN A 77 9.13 -25.28 -1.90
N HIS A 78 8.85 -25.33 -0.60
CA HIS A 78 9.77 -25.17 0.55
C HIS A 78 10.18 -23.75 0.98
N GLN A 79 9.79 -23.41 2.21
CA GLN A 79 10.40 -22.40 3.05
C GLN A 79 11.90 -22.70 3.23
N LYS A 80 12.77 -22.03 2.45
CA LYS A 80 14.19 -21.93 2.80
C LYS A 80 14.58 -20.46 2.89
N ARG A 81 14.97 -20.08 4.10
CA ARG A 81 15.37 -18.74 4.53
C ARG A 81 16.44 -18.19 3.58
N LEU A 82 16.26 -16.95 3.13
CA LEU A 82 17.25 -16.15 2.40
C LEU A 82 18.54 -16.04 3.24
N SER A 83 19.55 -16.83 2.91
CA SER A 83 20.87 -16.80 3.55
C SER A 83 22.01 -16.65 2.52
N GLY A 84 21.77 -15.97 1.39
CA GLY A 84 22.73 -15.95 0.29
C GLY A 84 22.69 -14.73 -0.63
N THR A 85 22.13 -13.61 -0.19
CA THR A 85 22.24 -12.33 -0.93
C THR A 85 23.22 -11.44 -0.16
N SER A 86 24.11 -10.74 -0.87
CA SER A 86 25.08 -9.81 -0.27
C SER A 86 24.41 -8.93 0.80
N SER A 87 25.06 -8.80 1.95
CA SER A 87 24.49 -8.19 3.18
C SER A 87 23.82 -6.84 2.93
N SER A 88 24.36 -6.02 2.03
CA SER A 88 23.82 -4.71 1.65
C SER A 88 22.51 -4.78 0.84
N LEU A 89 22.38 -5.74 -0.09
CA LEU A 89 21.13 -5.93 -0.86
C LEU A 89 20.00 -6.41 0.03
N SER A 90 20.32 -7.27 1.01
CA SER A 90 19.38 -7.71 2.04
C SER A 90 18.89 -6.53 2.88
N GLY A 91 19.78 -5.61 3.27
CA GLY A 91 19.42 -4.36 3.98
C GLY A 91 18.47 -3.46 3.18
N MET A 92 18.72 -3.31 1.88
CA MET A 92 17.86 -2.49 1.01
C MET A 92 16.48 -3.11 0.79
N VAL A 93 16.39 -4.43 0.52
CA VAL A 93 15.11 -5.14 0.36
C VAL A 93 14.31 -5.13 1.66
N THR A 94 14.95 -5.40 2.79
CA THR A 94 14.30 -5.32 4.11
C THR A 94 13.83 -3.91 4.46
N SER A 95 14.39 -2.87 3.84
CA SER A 95 13.95 -1.50 4.05
C SER A 95 12.55 -1.20 3.47
N TYR A 96 12.04 -2.03 2.57
CA TYR A 96 10.67 -1.90 2.04
C TYR A 96 9.64 -2.72 2.83
N HIS A 97 10.06 -3.65 3.69
CA HIS A 97 9.16 -4.42 4.54
C HIS A 97 8.66 -3.55 5.70
N ARG A 98 7.46 -2.97 5.58
CA ARG A 98 6.91 -1.98 6.53
C ARG A 98 5.50 -2.29 6.99
N ARG A 99 4.85 -3.31 6.44
CA ARG A 99 3.50 -3.75 6.81
C ARG A 99 2.43 -2.67 6.65
N ASN A 100 2.68 -1.73 5.75
CA ASN A 100 1.71 -0.77 5.28
C ASN A 100 0.72 -1.44 4.31
N THR A 101 -0.49 -0.90 4.21
CA THR A 101 -1.56 -1.43 3.36
C THR A 101 -2.31 -0.31 2.67
N ALA A 102 -3.01 -0.68 1.59
CA ALA A 102 -4.03 0.15 0.97
C ALA A 102 -5.25 -0.72 0.59
N LEU A 103 -6.38 -0.08 0.37
CA LEU A 103 -7.64 -0.71 0.00
C LEU A 103 -8.22 0.00 -1.22
N LEU A 104 -8.59 -0.77 -2.23
CA LEU A 104 -9.27 -0.31 -3.43
C LEU A 104 -10.71 -0.83 -3.45
N LEU A 105 -11.66 0.04 -3.78
CA LEU A 105 -13.05 -0.31 -4.06
C LEU A 105 -13.42 0.19 -5.45
N LEU A 106 -14.03 -0.67 -6.26
CA LEU A 106 -14.68 -0.28 -7.49
C LEU A 106 -16.18 -0.12 -7.20
N LEU A 107 -16.67 1.10 -7.30
CA LEU A 107 -18.05 1.47 -6.97
C LEU A 107 -18.80 1.90 -8.22
N GLN A 108 -20.08 1.53 -8.31
CA GLN A 108 -21.02 2.07 -9.28
C GLN A 108 -21.99 3.03 -8.60
N ASP A 109 -22.15 4.24 -9.12
CA ASP A 109 -23.24 5.13 -8.73
C ASP A 109 -24.55 4.62 -9.36
N GLN A 110 -25.50 4.21 -8.52
CA GLN A 110 -26.79 3.65 -8.91
C GLN A 110 -27.68 4.67 -9.64
N ILE A 111 -27.44 5.98 -9.44
CA ILE A 111 -28.23 7.03 -10.08
C ILE A 111 -27.72 7.29 -11.49
N THR A 112 -26.40 7.40 -11.65
CA THR A 112 -25.79 7.78 -12.94
C THR A 112 -25.33 6.58 -13.78
N GLY A 113 -25.27 5.39 -13.19
CA GLY A 113 -24.71 4.17 -13.79
C GLY A 113 -23.18 4.17 -13.94
N ARG A 114 -22.50 5.27 -13.58
CA ARG A 114 -21.06 5.45 -13.76
C ARG A 114 -20.26 4.69 -12.70
N THR A 115 -19.15 4.12 -13.13
CA THR A 115 -18.20 3.43 -12.25
C THR A 115 -17.00 4.32 -11.94
N PHE A 116 -16.52 4.26 -10.70
CA PHE A 116 -15.30 4.93 -10.27
C PHE A 116 -14.57 4.08 -9.22
N CYS A 117 -13.25 4.26 -9.14
CA CYS A 117 -12.41 3.61 -8.15
C CYS A 117 -12.19 4.54 -6.95
N VAL A 118 -12.22 3.99 -5.74
CA VAL A 118 -11.78 4.68 -4.52
C VAL A 118 -10.61 3.90 -3.94
N ALA A 119 -9.48 4.58 -3.80
CA ALA A 119 -8.30 4.07 -3.14
C ALA A 119 -8.12 4.77 -1.78
N ASN A 120 -7.82 4.00 -0.74
CA ASN A 120 -7.41 4.53 0.56
C ASN A 120 -6.11 3.83 0.98
N GLY A 121 -5.02 4.59 1.12
CA GLY A 121 -3.70 4.04 1.46
C GLY A 121 -3.05 4.71 2.67
N HIS A 122 -2.27 3.95 3.43
CA HIS A 122 -1.46 4.48 4.53
C HIS A 122 0.01 4.16 4.30
N LEU A 123 0.77 5.16 3.84
CA LEU A 123 2.21 5.01 3.52
C LEU A 123 3.07 5.01 4.78
N TYR A 124 4.32 4.58 4.64
CA TYR A 124 5.26 4.53 5.75
C TYR A 124 5.47 5.90 6.41
N TRP A 125 5.59 5.93 7.73
CA TRP A 125 5.55 7.18 8.50
C TRP A 125 6.90 7.92 8.56
N ASN A 126 8.02 7.19 8.57
CA ASN A 126 9.31 7.78 8.92
C ASN A 126 9.77 8.81 7.87
N PRO A 127 10.05 10.08 8.26
CA PRO A 127 10.47 11.13 7.34
C PRO A 127 11.81 10.84 6.63
N GLY A 128 12.71 10.05 7.22
CA GLY A 128 13.99 9.67 6.60
C GLY A 128 13.88 8.60 5.50
N TYR A 129 12.67 8.10 5.22
CA TYR A 129 12.41 7.03 4.26
C TYR A 129 11.50 7.48 3.11
N GLU A 130 11.72 8.70 2.58
CA GLU A 130 11.00 9.23 1.42
C GLU A 130 11.02 8.27 0.22
N TYR A 131 12.14 7.56 -0.02
CA TYR A 131 12.24 6.54 -1.06
C TYR A 131 11.27 5.36 -0.88
N VAL A 132 11.02 4.93 0.37
CA VAL A 132 10.04 3.87 0.66
C VAL A 132 8.64 4.38 0.34
N LYS A 133 8.30 5.59 0.80
CA LYS A 133 6.99 6.21 0.53
C LYS A 133 6.75 6.38 -0.96
N LEU A 134 7.77 6.81 -1.71
CA LEU A 134 7.71 6.95 -3.17
C LEU A 134 7.44 5.61 -3.86
N SER A 135 8.16 4.55 -3.49
CA SER A 135 7.95 3.21 -4.04
C SER A 135 6.55 2.67 -3.71
N GLN A 136 6.07 2.86 -2.48
CA GLN A 136 4.71 2.49 -2.10
C GLN A 136 3.65 3.27 -2.89
N CYS A 137 3.82 4.60 -3.03
CA CYS A 137 2.94 5.44 -3.83
C CYS A 137 2.89 4.99 -5.29
N LYS A 138 4.05 4.75 -5.91
CA LYS A 138 4.14 4.23 -7.28
C LYS A 138 3.43 2.88 -7.43
N TYR A 139 3.61 1.98 -6.47
CA TYR A 139 2.95 0.69 -6.46
C TYR A 139 1.44 0.82 -6.33
N LEU A 140 0.94 1.73 -5.48
CA LEU A 140 -0.47 2.03 -5.34
C LEU A 140 -1.08 2.49 -6.68
N LEU A 141 -0.46 3.47 -7.36
CA LEU A 141 -0.93 3.95 -8.66
C LEU A 141 -0.94 2.85 -9.72
N HIS A 142 0.11 2.02 -9.76
CA HIS A 142 0.17 0.87 -10.65
C HIS A 142 -0.96 -0.14 -10.38
N CYS A 143 -1.23 -0.45 -9.12
CA CYS A 143 -2.34 -1.33 -8.74
C CYS A 143 -3.70 -0.75 -9.12
N ILE A 144 -3.90 0.56 -8.98
CA ILE A 144 -5.13 1.25 -9.41
C ILE A 144 -5.32 1.09 -10.92
N GLN A 145 -4.26 1.33 -11.71
CA GLN A 145 -4.31 1.20 -13.17
C GLN A 145 -4.70 -0.20 -13.64
N ILE A 146 -4.22 -1.25 -12.95
CA ILE A 146 -4.56 -2.65 -13.25
C ILE A 146 -5.99 -2.96 -12.78
N PHE A 147 -6.36 -2.50 -11.58
CA PHE A 147 -7.63 -2.86 -10.95
C PHE A 147 -8.84 -2.15 -11.59
N ALA A 148 -8.65 -0.91 -12.05
CA ALA A 148 -9.69 -0.06 -12.62
C ALA A 148 -9.18 0.67 -13.88
N PRO A 149 -8.86 -0.07 -14.96
CA PRO A 149 -8.29 0.52 -16.17
C PRO A 149 -9.25 1.55 -16.79
N ALA A 150 -8.71 2.69 -17.21
CA ALA A 150 -9.46 3.81 -17.81
C ALA A 150 -10.67 4.30 -16.98
N THR A 151 -10.69 4.03 -15.68
CA THR A 151 -11.79 4.38 -14.77
C THR A 151 -11.39 5.57 -13.89
N PRO A 152 -12.24 6.61 -13.73
CA PRO A 152 -11.97 7.71 -12.81
C PRO A 152 -11.67 7.21 -11.41
N SER A 153 -10.62 7.73 -10.78
CA SER A 153 -10.14 7.25 -9.50
C SER A 153 -10.03 8.38 -8.49
N ILE A 154 -10.55 8.15 -7.29
CA ILE A 154 -10.38 9.01 -6.12
C ILE A 154 -9.32 8.35 -5.23
N ILE A 155 -8.27 9.09 -4.90
CA ILE A 155 -7.16 8.57 -4.10
C ILE A 155 -7.11 9.34 -2.78
N CYS A 156 -7.27 8.59 -1.69
CA CYS A 156 -7.33 9.08 -0.32
C CYS A 156 -6.27 8.40 0.55
N GLY A 157 -6.06 8.97 1.74
CA GLY A 157 -5.35 8.33 2.83
C GLY A 157 -4.24 9.19 3.44
N ASP A 158 -3.50 8.60 4.37
CA ASP A 158 -2.36 9.24 5.03
C ASP A 158 -1.06 8.84 4.33
N PHE A 159 -0.53 9.77 3.54
CA PHE A 159 0.68 9.52 2.77
C PHE A 159 1.95 9.87 3.56
N ASN A 160 1.81 10.34 4.80
CA ASN A 160 2.91 10.77 5.66
C ASN A 160 3.90 11.69 4.93
N SER A 161 3.38 12.54 4.04
CA SER A 161 4.12 13.30 3.06
C SER A 161 3.58 14.73 3.03
N LYS A 162 4.47 15.71 3.22
CA LYS A 162 4.09 17.13 3.19
C LYS A 162 3.86 17.59 1.75
N PRO A 163 3.11 18.71 1.54
CA PRO A 163 3.18 19.44 0.28
C PRO A 163 4.64 19.69 -0.12
N ASN A 164 4.95 19.58 -1.41
CA ASN A 164 6.29 19.66 -2.00
C ASN A 164 7.25 18.47 -1.77
N SER A 165 6.85 17.41 -1.05
CA SER A 165 7.65 16.18 -0.97
C SER A 165 7.76 15.47 -2.33
N VAL A 166 8.66 14.49 -2.44
CA VAL A 166 8.80 13.70 -3.68
C VAL A 166 7.51 12.95 -4.03
N VAL A 167 6.80 12.44 -3.02
CA VAL A 167 5.51 11.74 -3.19
C VAL A 167 4.46 12.70 -3.73
N TYR A 168 4.37 13.90 -3.15
CA TYR A 168 3.43 14.92 -3.59
C TYR A 168 3.68 15.32 -5.06
N LYS A 169 4.95 15.59 -5.41
CA LYS A 169 5.34 15.91 -6.79
C LYS A 169 5.04 14.77 -7.75
N TYR A 170 5.24 13.52 -7.33
CA TYR A 170 4.94 12.36 -8.16
C TYR A 170 3.44 12.22 -8.45
N LEU A 171 2.58 12.48 -7.47
CA LEU A 171 1.13 12.45 -7.67
C LEU A 171 0.63 13.55 -8.62
N LEU A 172 1.25 14.74 -8.58
CA LEU A 172 0.88 15.84 -9.46
C LEU A 172 1.42 15.68 -10.88
N ASN A 173 2.67 15.26 -11.01
CA ASN A 173 3.40 15.31 -12.28
C ASN A 173 3.45 13.96 -13.00
N GLY A 174 3.06 12.87 -12.34
CA GLY A 174 3.19 11.50 -12.85
C GLY A 174 4.63 10.99 -12.92
N SER A 175 5.63 11.82 -12.63
CA SER A 175 7.05 11.50 -12.69
C SER A 175 7.88 12.39 -11.76
N VAL A 176 8.98 11.84 -11.25
CA VAL A 176 9.97 12.51 -10.39
C VAL A 176 11.33 11.84 -10.57
N ASP A 177 12.40 12.57 -10.24
CA ASP A 177 13.73 11.98 -10.12
C ASP A 177 13.88 11.27 -8.75
N ALA A 178 13.81 9.94 -8.76
CA ALA A 178 13.93 9.13 -7.55
C ALA A 178 15.33 9.19 -6.91
N ARG A 179 16.37 9.61 -7.64
CA ARG A 179 17.74 9.75 -7.11
C ARG A 179 17.81 10.76 -5.97
N THR A 180 16.94 11.78 -6.02
CA THR A 180 16.85 12.84 -5.00
C THR A 180 16.51 12.35 -3.59
N VAL A 181 15.98 11.13 -3.47
CA VAL A 181 15.61 10.52 -2.19
C VAL A 181 16.26 9.16 -1.96
N ALA A 182 17.08 8.69 -2.90
CA ALA A 182 17.72 7.38 -2.84
C ALA A 182 19.00 7.44 -1.98
N PRO A 183 19.01 6.90 -0.75
CA PRO A 183 20.16 7.04 0.15
C PRO A 183 21.44 6.35 -0.37
N TRP A 184 21.29 5.35 -1.25
CA TRP A 184 22.43 4.66 -1.89
C TRP A 184 23.03 5.44 -3.06
N PHE A 185 22.38 6.48 -3.58
CA PHE A 185 22.87 7.19 -4.77
C PHE A 185 24.20 7.88 -4.50
N HIS A 186 24.37 8.52 -3.34
CA HIS A 186 25.63 9.17 -2.98
C HIS A 186 26.77 8.18 -2.73
N TYR A 187 26.46 7.00 -2.20
CA TYR A 187 27.45 5.98 -1.85
C TYR A 187 28.26 5.50 -3.07
N PHE A 188 27.65 5.42 -4.25
CA PHE A 188 28.34 4.97 -5.47
C PHE A 188 29.05 6.09 -6.25
N TYR A 189 28.75 7.36 -5.98
CA TYR A 189 29.38 8.49 -6.67
C TYR A 189 30.58 9.06 -5.91
N GLU A 190 30.67 8.87 -4.59
CA GLU A 190 31.86 9.24 -3.83
C GLU A 190 33.01 8.25 -4.04
N GLU A 191 32.72 6.95 -4.21
CA GLU A 191 33.75 5.94 -4.53
C GLU A 191 34.41 6.12 -5.91
N GLN A 192 33.78 6.85 -6.84
CA GLN A 192 34.35 7.13 -8.17
C GLN A 192 35.19 8.41 -8.23
N ASN A 193 35.24 9.22 -7.17
CA ASN A 193 36.02 10.48 -7.12
C ASN A 193 37.21 10.40 -6.15
N ILE A 194 37.68 9.19 -5.81
CA ILE A 194 38.83 8.97 -4.92
C ILE A 194 40.13 8.65 -5.68
N ASP A 195 40.07 8.47 -7.00
CA ASP A 195 41.24 8.18 -7.85
C ASP A 195 41.49 9.27 -8.93
N ASP A 196 41.64 10.53 -8.53
CA ASP A 196 42.25 11.60 -9.35
C ASP A 196 43.20 12.48 -8.51
#